data_AF-V2XR66-F1
#
_entry.id   AF-V2XR66-F1
#
_cell.length_a   1.000
_cell.length_b   1.000
_cell.length_c   1.000
_cell.angle_alpha   90.00
_cell.angle_beta   90.00
_cell.angle_gamma   90.00
#
_symmetry.space_group_name_H-M   'P 1'
#
loop_
_entity.id
_entity.type
_entity.pdbx_description
1 polymer ?
#
loop_
_entity_poly.entity_id
_entity_poly.type
_entity_poly.pdbx_seq_one_letter_code
_entity_poly.pdbx_strand_id
1 'polypeptide(L)'
;MSSALSISAPEHLNSTGCRIQISQGRGRGVYASRPIPKSTIIEISPVLFFSKEEYEEHGKYTVLDHYTLEWKDGRMALALGLGSLFNHSSSPNVSSTLDATTDSIRYETVRDIQQDEELFIFYGHKLWFEPVDVPQNAISEIDSGVDDGWGGLSGMHDDQQEGNPFLSGGQDAIIDEEQLPFQRVKPPPEEETLESIRTVPAWIVDLPDTRHINTLLKWLKKVGLDDPDLGHLKRIRKQDNRTSLLLTTSPICPNLPEELNLPETYQVPVPISPALTLTSLSFKATFWPTYYTPRRKGESEDWTRGKCGWAWEAMRTVISEAVKASVTGELPIAAHVPVPYGSPGKAYSGHDTRNSACHPLRHAVLNLVRQLADDHSSQRVATEPEPKSVNGDGNAPRNGTNYLLTSRTIFLTHEPCIMCSMALLHSRVKEVFYLFPMEKTGGCGGLACLPTLPGVNHRFEICRWTFKHVINSERLALDANTDA
;
A
#
# COMPACT_ATOMS: atom_id res chain seq x y z
N MET A 1 -10.64 37.77 19.62
CA MET A 1 -11.80 37.10 19.03
C MET A 1 -11.28 35.89 18.30
N SER A 2 -11.62 34.69 18.78
CA SER A 2 -11.11 33.42 18.28
C SER A 2 -11.83 33.08 16.98
N SER A 3 -11.15 33.15 15.82
CA SER A 3 -11.72 32.66 14.57
C SER A 3 -11.79 31.14 14.65
N ALA A 4 -13.00 30.61 14.82
CA ALA A 4 -13.23 29.17 14.76
C ALA A 4 -12.79 28.68 13.38
N LEU A 5 -11.78 27.80 13.36
CA LEU A 5 -11.40 27.02 12.19
C LEU A 5 -12.65 26.27 11.72
N SER A 6 -13.19 26.67 10.58
CA SER A 6 -14.21 25.91 9.85
C SER A 6 -13.55 24.62 9.35
N ILE A 7 -13.56 23.58 10.19
CA ILE A 7 -13.14 22.24 9.81
C ILE A 7 -14.20 21.72 8.83
N SER A 8 -13.92 21.76 7.52
CA SER A 8 -14.79 21.13 6.53
C SER A 8 -14.48 19.63 6.49
N ALA A 9 -15.50 18.79 6.68
CA ALA A 9 -15.31 17.36 6.47
C ALA A 9 -15.14 17.04 4.96
N PRO A 10 -14.50 15.92 4.61
CA PRO A 10 -14.23 15.56 3.22
C PRO A 10 -15.50 15.45 2.39
N GLU A 11 -15.44 15.92 1.14
CA GLU A 11 -16.54 15.75 0.19
C GLU A 11 -16.70 14.25 -0.12
N HIS A 12 -17.85 13.68 0.25
CA HIS A 12 -18.10 12.25 0.09
C HIS A 12 -18.64 11.96 -1.32
N LEU A 13 -18.12 10.91 -1.97
CA LEU A 13 -18.61 10.44 -3.26
C LEU A 13 -19.94 9.70 -3.09
N ASN A 14 -21.04 10.43 -2.91
CA ASN A 14 -22.40 9.88 -2.98
C ASN A 14 -23.17 10.52 -4.14
N SER A 15 -23.56 9.72 -5.13
CA SER A 15 -24.33 10.14 -6.30
C SER A 15 -25.76 10.61 -5.96
N THR A 16 -26.24 10.35 -4.75
CA THR A 16 -27.57 10.77 -4.28
C THR A 16 -27.61 12.21 -3.77
N GLY A 17 -26.46 12.89 -3.73
CA GLY A 17 -26.39 14.28 -3.28
C GLY A 17 -26.23 14.40 -1.76
N CYS A 18 -25.47 13.49 -1.15
CA CYS A 18 -25.05 13.61 0.25
C CYS A 18 -23.57 14.03 0.32
N ARG A 19 -23.24 14.92 1.25
CA ARG A 19 -21.88 15.34 1.59
C ARG A 19 -21.66 15.18 3.09
N ILE A 20 -20.42 15.04 3.54
CA ILE A 20 -20.11 15.03 4.97
C ILE A 20 -19.71 16.46 5.37
N GLN A 21 -20.17 16.91 6.52
CA GLN A 21 -19.68 18.13 7.17
C GLN A 21 -19.43 17.90 8.65
N ILE A 22 -18.76 18.85 9.30
CA ILE A 22 -18.66 18.85 10.75
C ILE A 22 -19.95 19.47 11.31
N SER A 23 -20.71 18.66 12.06
CA SER A 23 -21.89 19.10 12.80
C SER A 23 -21.46 19.56 14.18
N GLN A 24 -21.86 20.78 14.54
CA GLN A 24 -21.44 21.43 15.77
C GLN A 24 -21.87 20.62 17.00
N GLY A 25 -20.89 20.17 17.80
CA GLY A 25 -21.12 19.34 19.00
C GLY A 25 -21.49 17.89 18.74
N ARG A 26 -21.61 17.46 17.47
CA ARG A 26 -21.97 16.07 17.07
C ARG A 26 -20.91 15.37 16.22
N GLY A 27 -19.80 16.05 15.91
CA GLY A 27 -18.70 15.46 15.15
C GLY A 27 -18.97 15.53 13.65
N ARG A 28 -18.88 14.41 12.94
CA ARG A 28 -19.20 14.36 11.49
C ARG A 28 -20.70 14.09 11.31
N GLY A 29 -21.32 14.79 10.37
CA GLY A 29 -22.72 14.61 9.99
C GLY A 29 -22.87 14.52 8.49
N VAL A 30 -23.98 13.92 8.05
CA VAL A 30 -24.32 13.81 6.63
C VAL A 30 -25.31 14.91 6.27
N TYR A 31 -25.02 15.68 5.22
CA TYR A 31 -25.84 16.79 4.76
C TYR A 31 -26.24 16.61 3.31
N ALA A 32 -27.40 17.11 2.92
CA ALA A 32 -27.82 17.15 1.53
C ALA A 32 -27.08 18.24 0.76
N SER A 33 -26.43 17.92 -0.36
CA SER A 33 -25.80 18.89 -1.26
C SER A 33 -26.77 19.46 -2.30
N ARG A 34 -27.98 18.89 -2.41
CA ARG A 34 -29.09 19.33 -3.25
C ARG A 34 -30.41 18.83 -2.64
N PRO A 35 -31.58 19.33 -3.06
CA PRO A 35 -32.85 18.78 -2.59
C PRO A 35 -32.96 17.27 -2.91
N ILE A 36 -33.31 16.47 -1.90
CA ILE A 36 -33.49 15.02 -2.04
C ILE A 36 -34.97 14.68 -1.81
N PRO A 37 -35.67 14.08 -2.79
CA PRO A 37 -37.07 13.69 -2.62
C PRO A 37 -37.25 12.66 -1.50
N LYS A 38 -38.45 12.64 -0.92
CA LYS A 38 -38.92 11.55 -0.05
C LYS A 38 -38.77 10.18 -0.73
N SER A 39 -38.51 9.14 0.07
CA SER A 39 -38.37 7.75 -0.37
C SER A 39 -37.21 7.52 -1.34
N THR A 40 -36.16 8.33 -1.20
CA THR A 40 -34.91 8.13 -1.93
C THR A 40 -33.98 7.26 -1.10
N ILE A 41 -33.50 6.17 -1.68
CA ILE A 41 -32.41 5.37 -1.09
C ILE A 41 -31.13 6.16 -1.27
N ILE A 42 -30.61 6.66 -0.15
CA ILE A 42 -29.41 7.51 -0.15
C ILE A 42 -28.13 6.68 -0.01
N GLU A 43 -28.21 5.50 0.61
CA GLU A 43 -27.06 4.65 0.88
C GLU A 43 -27.50 3.20 1.16
N ILE A 44 -26.67 2.26 0.72
CA ILE A 44 -26.69 0.87 1.20
C ILE A 44 -25.28 0.57 1.68
N SER A 45 -25.06 0.60 2.99
CA SER A 45 -23.73 0.36 3.57
C SER A 45 -23.58 -1.12 3.90
N PRO A 46 -22.60 -1.84 3.31
CA PRO A 46 -22.18 -3.15 3.80
C PRO A 46 -21.73 -3.04 5.26
N VAL A 47 -21.85 -4.11 6.05
CA VAL A 47 -21.41 -4.10 7.44
C VAL A 47 -20.21 -4.99 7.69
N LEU A 48 -19.32 -4.52 8.57
CA LEU A 48 -18.31 -5.35 9.22
C LEU A 48 -18.86 -5.82 10.57
N PHE A 49 -18.87 -7.12 10.81
CA PHE A 49 -19.35 -7.69 12.07
C PHE A 49 -18.22 -7.89 13.08
N PHE A 50 -18.52 -7.58 14.33
CA PHE A 50 -17.81 -8.06 15.50
C PHE A 50 -18.67 -9.12 16.18
N SER A 51 -18.04 -10.21 16.62
CA SER A 51 -18.75 -11.16 17.48
C SER A 51 -19.14 -10.49 18.80
N LYS A 52 -20.18 -10.99 19.47
CA LYS A 52 -20.61 -10.46 20.77
C LYS A 52 -19.46 -10.48 21.79
N GLU A 53 -18.71 -11.58 21.83
CA GLU A 53 -17.56 -11.77 22.73
C GLU A 53 -16.41 -10.81 22.39
N GLU A 54 -16.02 -10.72 21.12
CA GLU A 54 -14.97 -9.79 20.67
C GLU A 54 -15.32 -8.32 20.96
N TYR A 55 -16.59 -7.95 20.81
CA TYR A 55 -17.04 -6.62 21.14
C TYR A 55 -17.06 -6.36 22.65
N GLU A 56 -17.56 -7.32 23.44
CA GLU A 56 -17.64 -7.20 24.90
C GLU A 56 -16.26 -7.18 25.57
N GLU A 57 -15.29 -7.92 25.05
CA GLU A 57 -13.94 -8.02 25.60
C GLU A 57 -13.01 -6.90 25.10
N HIS A 58 -13.22 -6.43 23.88
CA HIS A 58 -12.29 -5.49 23.22
C HIS A 58 -13.00 -4.30 22.59
N GLY A 59 -13.99 -4.52 21.72
CA GLY A 59 -14.59 -3.47 20.88
C GLY A 59 -15.14 -2.27 21.67
N LYS A 60 -15.89 -2.52 22.75
CA LYS A 60 -16.55 -1.49 23.57
C LYS A 60 -15.59 -0.54 24.30
N TYR A 61 -14.31 -0.91 24.41
CA TYR A 61 -13.28 -0.08 25.06
C TYR A 61 -12.48 0.76 24.05
N THR A 62 -12.91 0.78 22.79
CA THR A 62 -12.26 1.53 21.71
C THR A 62 -13.18 2.62 21.17
N VAL A 63 -12.63 3.50 20.33
CA VAL A 63 -13.42 4.52 19.62
C VAL A 63 -14.53 3.92 18.73
N LEU A 64 -14.44 2.64 18.38
CA LEU A 64 -15.46 1.95 17.57
C LEU A 64 -16.79 1.79 18.29
N ASP A 65 -16.81 1.83 19.63
CA ASP A 65 -18.04 1.74 20.42
C ASP A 65 -19.06 2.82 20.00
N HIS A 66 -18.58 3.99 19.57
CA HIS A 66 -19.43 5.11 19.13
C HIS A 66 -19.98 4.98 17.70
N TYR A 67 -19.56 3.97 16.94
CA TYR A 67 -19.87 3.83 15.52
C TYR A 67 -20.55 2.51 15.15
N THR A 68 -20.74 1.62 16.14
CA THR A 68 -21.30 0.29 15.90
C THR A 68 -22.77 0.21 16.31
N LEU A 69 -23.52 -0.63 15.61
CA LEU A 69 -24.95 -0.86 15.76
C LEU A 69 -25.18 -2.29 16.23
N GLU A 70 -26.12 -2.48 17.15
CA GLU A 70 -26.52 -3.82 17.58
C GLU A 70 -27.31 -4.52 16.46
N TRP A 71 -26.87 -5.73 16.11
CA TRP A 71 -27.53 -6.58 15.13
C TRP A 71 -28.56 -7.49 15.79
N LYS A 72 -29.52 -8.02 15.01
CA LYS A 72 -30.66 -8.78 15.54
C LYS A 72 -30.28 -10.06 16.31
N ASP A 73 -29.09 -10.59 16.09
CA ASP A 73 -28.56 -11.79 16.74
C ASP A 73 -27.58 -11.48 17.89
N GLY A 74 -27.45 -10.19 18.27
CA GLY A 74 -26.59 -9.73 19.37
C GLY A 74 -25.13 -9.47 18.97
N ARG A 75 -24.77 -9.61 17.69
CA ARG A 75 -23.48 -9.12 17.15
C ARG A 75 -23.48 -7.59 17.05
N MET A 76 -22.29 -7.01 16.98
CA MET A 76 -22.14 -5.58 16.67
C MET A 76 -21.71 -5.39 15.23
N ALA A 77 -22.27 -4.38 14.56
CA ALA A 77 -22.04 -4.12 13.15
C ALA A 77 -21.54 -2.69 12.95
N LEU A 78 -20.43 -2.54 12.22
CA LEU A 78 -19.93 -1.24 11.74
C LEU A 78 -20.38 -1.05 10.30
N ALA A 79 -21.14 0.01 10.02
CA ALA A 79 -21.56 0.33 8.66
C ALA A 79 -20.39 0.92 7.86
N LEU A 80 -19.98 0.24 6.79
CA LEU A 80 -18.92 0.64 5.88
C LEU A 80 -19.51 1.53 4.78
N GLY A 81 -19.62 2.82 5.08
CA GLY A 81 -20.21 3.83 4.21
C GLY A 81 -20.69 5.04 5.00
N LEU A 82 -21.74 5.71 4.53
CA LEU A 82 -22.33 6.85 5.25
C LEU A 82 -23.09 6.45 6.52
N GLY A 83 -23.45 5.16 6.65
CA GLY A 83 -24.26 4.67 7.76
C GLY A 83 -23.75 5.04 9.16
N SER A 84 -22.42 4.99 9.35
CA SER A 84 -21.77 5.33 10.63
C SER A 84 -21.62 6.83 10.87
N LEU A 85 -22.09 7.69 9.94
CA LEU A 85 -21.91 9.13 9.98
C LEU A 85 -23.23 9.91 10.12
N PHE A 86 -24.38 9.24 10.04
CA PHE A 86 -25.67 9.89 10.31
C PHE A 86 -25.80 10.17 11.80
N ASN A 87 -26.02 11.43 12.18
CA ASN A 87 -26.20 11.81 13.57
C ASN A 87 -27.59 11.44 14.10
N HIS A 88 -27.72 11.47 15.42
CA HIS A 88 -28.98 11.19 16.11
C HIS A 88 -29.95 12.38 16.08
N SER A 89 -31.24 12.10 15.86
CA SER A 89 -32.35 12.98 16.23
C SER A 89 -33.57 12.17 16.69
N SER A 90 -34.34 12.71 17.64
CA SER A 90 -35.65 12.17 18.04
C SER A 90 -36.74 12.36 16.98
N SER A 91 -36.50 13.23 15.99
CA SER A 91 -37.36 13.44 14.82
C SER A 91 -36.55 13.19 13.54
N PRO A 92 -36.16 11.93 13.26
CA PRO A 92 -35.27 11.59 12.15
C PRO A 92 -35.93 11.89 10.80
N ASN A 93 -35.12 12.29 9.84
CA ASN A 93 -35.52 12.50 8.44
C ASN A 93 -35.00 11.39 7.51
N VAL A 94 -34.26 10.41 8.05
CA VAL A 94 -33.84 9.17 7.38
C VAL A 94 -34.22 7.94 8.21
N SER A 95 -34.73 6.90 7.55
CA SER A 95 -34.95 5.57 8.14
C SER A 95 -33.80 4.63 7.78
N SER A 96 -33.46 3.73 8.71
CA SER A 96 -32.45 2.68 8.50
C SER A 96 -33.10 1.30 8.61
N THR A 97 -32.88 0.44 7.61
CA THR A 97 -33.39 -0.93 7.58
C THR A 97 -32.24 -1.93 7.42
N LEU A 98 -32.18 -2.93 8.30
CA LEU A 98 -31.14 -3.97 8.27
C LEU A 98 -31.52 -5.09 7.28
N ASP A 99 -30.62 -5.43 6.37
CA ASP A 99 -30.75 -6.56 5.45
C ASP A 99 -29.71 -7.64 5.78
N ALA A 100 -30.18 -8.72 6.40
CA ALA A 100 -29.35 -9.85 6.81
C ALA A 100 -28.99 -10.80 5.65
N THR A 101 -29.57 -10.63 4.46
CA THR A 101 -29.24 -11.49 3.30
C THR A 101 -27.99 -11.02 2.57
N THR A 102 -27.77 -9.71 2.59
CA THR A 102 -26.64 -9.05 1.93
C THR A 102 -25.64 -8.47 2.92
N ASP A 103 -25.86 -8.68 4.22
CA ASP A 103 -25.09 -8.10 5.32
C ASP A 103 -24.88 -6.59 5.12
N SER A 104 -25.99 -5.86 5.01
CA SER A 104 -25.99 -4.42 4.75
C SER A 104 -27.09 -3.65 5.49
N ILE A 105 -26.93 -2.33 5.57
CA ILE A 105 -27.93 -1.41 6.10
C ILE A 105 -28.35 -0.44 5.00
N ARG A 106 -29.65 -0.42 4.71
CA ARG A 106 -30.26 0.49 3.75
C ARG A 106 -30.76 1.75 4.46
N TYR A 107 -30.43 2.92 3.93
CA TYR A 107 -30.87 4.23 4.42
C TYR A 107 -31.78 4.91 3.39
N GLU A 108 -32.96 5.36 3.82
CA GLU A 108 -33.99 5.95 2.97
C GLU A 108 -34.58 7.23 3.57
N THR A 109 -34.78 8.28 2.77
CA THR A 109 -35.40 9.54 3.24
C THR A 109 -36.90 9.34 3.57
N VAL A 110 -37.35 9.81 4.74
CA VAL A 110 -38.79 9.67 5.13
C VAL A 110 -39.65 10.87 4.73
N ARG A 111 -39.02 11.97 4.33
CA ARG A 111 -39.62 13.18 3.76
C ARG A 111 -38.67 13.84 2.78
N ASP A 112 -39.14 14.87 2.09
CA ASP A 112 -38.27 15.72 1.27
C ASP A 112 -37.22 16.41 2.15
N ILE A 113 -35.97 16.39 1.70
CA ILE A 113 -34.81 16.99 2.36
C ILE A 113 -34.38 18.21 1.56
N GLN A 114 -34.23 19.34 2.23
CA GLN A 114 -33.75 20.57 1.59
C GLN A 114 -32.24 20.53 1.38
N GLN A 115 -31.74 21.32 0.43
CA GLN A 115 -30.30 21.53 0.30
C GLN A 115 -29.73 22.10 1.61
N ASP A 116 -28.53 21.64 1.97
CA ASP A 116 -27.80 21.98 3.19
C ASP A 116 -28.46 21.50 4.50
N GLU A 117 -29.52 20.71 4.43
CA GLU A 117 -30.14 20.09 5.60
C GLU A 117 -29.34 18.86 6.08
N GLU A 118 -29.17 18.69 7.40
CA GLU A 118 -28.52 17.50 7.98
C GLU A 118 -29.49 16.30 8.00
N LEU A 119 -28.96 15.12 7.68
CA LEU A 119 -29.68 13.86 7.66
C LEU A 119 -29.44 13.13 8.99
N PHE A 120 -30.53 12.81 9.67
CA PHE A 120 -30.53 12.18 10.98
C PHE A 120 -31.25 10.83 10.96
N ILE A 121 -30.68 9.88 11.69
CA ILE A 121 -31.31 8.61 12.02
C ILE A 121 -31.64 8.54 13.51
N PHE A 122 -32.51 7.62 13.87
CA PHE A 122 -32.86 7.37 15.26
C PHE A 122 -31.98 6.25 15.83
N TYR A 123 -31.22 6.53 16.88
CA TYR A 123 -30.28 5.57 17.50
C TYR A 123 -30.97 4.69 18.56
N GLY A 124 -32.22 4.99 18.92
CA GLY A 124 -32.91 4.37 20.04
C GLY A 124 -33.13 5.32 21.22
N HIS A 125 -33.84 4.84 22.23
CA HIS A 125 -34.22 5.63 23.41
C HIS A 125 -33.16 5.66 24.53
N LYS A 126 -32.06 4.90 24.38
CA LYS A 126 -30.95 4.84 25.34
C LYS A 126 -29.69 5.38 24.67
N LEU A 127 -29.47 6.68 24.79
CA LEU A 127 -28.28 7.35 24.29
C LEU A 127 -27.19 7.36 25.37
N TRP A 128 -25.93 7.23 24.96
CA TRP A 128 -24.75 7.39 25.82
C TRP A 128 -24.20 8.83 25.81
N PHE A 129 -24.96 9.79 25.27
CA PHE A 129 -24.63 11.21 25.17
C PHE A 129 -25.89 12.10 25.27
N GLU A 130 -25.70 13.39 25.54
CA GLU A 130 -26.78 14.40 25.59
C GLU A 130 -26.98 15.09 24.22
N PRO A 131 -28.22 15.24 23.69
CA PRO A 131 -28.48 15.88 22.40
C PRO A 131 -28.26 17.41 22.39
N VAL A 132 -27.77 17.98 21.28
CA VAL A 132 -27.14 19.33 21.20
C VAL A 132 -28.08 20.47 20.72
N ASP A 133 -29.39 20.30 20.61
CA ASP A 133 -30.24 21.29 19.91
C ASP A 133 -30.64 22.54 20.76
N VAL A 134 -29.80 23.62 20.78
CA VAL A 134 -30.18 25.04 21.09
C VAL A 134 -29.20 26.07 20.42
N PRO A 135 -29.62 27.20 19.79
CA PRO A 135 -28.76 28.03 18.92
C PRO A 135 -28.28 29.42 19.46
N GLN A 136 -27.19 30.01 18.89
CA GLN A 136 -26.92 31.47 18.77
C GLN A 136 -25.70 31.89 17.86
N ASN A 137 -25.66 33.17 17.44
CA ASN A 137 -25.13 33.79 16.17
C ASN A 137 -23.69 34.43 16.12
N ALA A 138 -23.21 34.72 14.87
CA ALA A 138 -22.60 35.98 14.31
C ALA A 138 -21.05 36.29 14.15
N ILE A 139 -20.61 36.47 12.87
CA ILE A 139 -19.90 37.65 12.19
C ILE A 139 -18.32 37.79 12.02
N SER A 140 -17.90 37.91 10.72
CA SER A 140 -16.91 38.70 9.89
C SER A 140 -15.33 38.76 9.94
N GLU A 141 -14.72 38.54 8.75
CA GLU A 141 -13.68 39.22 7.87
C GLU A 141 -12.34 39.91 8.34
N ILE A 142 -11.22 39.68 7.57
CA ILE A 142 -10.38 40.60 6.70
C ILE A 142 -8.91 40.06 6.43
N ASP A 143 -8.32 40.52 5.30
CA ASP A 143 -7.23 40.15 4.34
C ASP A 143 -5.73 40.60 4.58
N SER A 144 -4.82 40.13 3.67
CA SER A 144 -3.47 40.58 3.15
C SER A 144 -2.15 40.03 3.77
N GLY A 145 -1.03 39.68 3.08
CA GLY A 145 -0.58 39.57 1.68
C GLY A 145 0.93 39.15 1.53
N VAL A 146 1.28 38.47 0.42
CA VAL A 146 2.53 38.30 -0.43
C VAL A 146 3.96 38.02 0.12
N ASP A 147 4.66 36.99 -0.44
CA ASP A 147 6.07 37.02 -0.98
C ASP A 147 6.37 35.75 -1.86
N ASP A 148 7.02 35.94 -3.00
CA ASP A 148 7.22 35.02 -4.13
C ASP A 148 8.71 34.75 -4.45
N GLY A 149 9.15 33.50 -4.24
CA GLY A 149 10.55 33.08 -4.41
C GLY A 149 10.77 32.09 -5.57
N TRP A 150 10.76 32.55 -6.82
CA TRP A 150 11.15 31.76 -7.99
C TRP A 150 12.41 32.34 -8.65
N GLY A 151 13.51 31.58 -8.62
CA GLY A 151 14.75 31.89 -9.35
C GLY A 151 15.11 30.83 -10.39
N GLY A 152 15.05 31.20 -11.68
CA GLY A 152 15.99 30.79 -12.73
C GLY A 152 15.72 29.49 -13.51
N LEU A 153 15.29 29.62 -14.77
CA LEU A 153 16.18 29.61 -15.96
C LEU A 153 15.37 29.52 -17.26
N SER A 154 15.63 30.46 -18.18
CA SER A 154 15.20 30.46 -19.57
C SER A 154 16.30 29.90 -20.47
N GLY A 155 15.93 29.14 -21.51
CA GLY A 155 16.86 28.71 -22.57
C GLY A 155 16.18 27.83 -23.61
N MET A 156 15.47 28.44 -24.57
CA MET A 156 14.88 27.77 -25.72
C MET A 156 15.97 27.23 -26.67
N HIS A 157 15.93 25.93 -27.00
CA HIS A 157 16.54 25.38 -28.22
C HIS A 157 15.66 24.28 -28.84
N ASP A 158 15.60 24.32 -30.17
CA ASP A 158 14.71 23.62 -31.08
C ASP A 158 15.13 22.15 -31.30
N ASP A 159 14.15 21.29 -31.55
CA ASP A 159 14.23 19.82 -31.56
C ASP A 159 15.16 19.25 -32.68
N GLN A 160 16.25 18.57 -32.30
CA GLN A 160 16.86 17.50 -33.10
C GLN A 160 16.64 16.16 -32.41
N GLN A 161 15.89 15.25 -33.04
CA GLN A 161 15.73 13.87 -32.57
C GLN A 161 17.06 13.11 -32.69
N GLU A 162 17.86 13.12 -31.63
CA GLU A 162 19.03 12.23 -31.54
C GLU A 162 18.60 10.77 -31.24
N GLY A 163 19.32 9.83 -31.86
CA GLY A 163 19.08 8.39 -31.75
C GLY A 163 19.53 7.80 -30.40
N ASN A 164 19.13 6.55 -30.12
CA ASN A 164 19.48 5.86 -28.88
C ASN A 164 21.00 5.56 -28.79
N PRO A 165 21.72 6.15 -27.81
CA PRO A 165 23.18 6.08 -27.74
C PRO A 165 23.72 4.70 -27.30
N PHE A 166 22.86 3.83 -26.80
CA PHE A 166 23.22 2.50 -26.31
C PHE A 166 23.10 1.41 -27.40
N LEU A 167 22.61 1.76 -28.60
CA LEU A 167 22.53 0.81 -29.73
C LEU A 167 23.90 0.54 -30.37
N SER A 168 24.86 1.47 -30.25
CA SER A 168 26.22 1.29 -30.75
C SER A 168 27.07 0.52 -29.73
N GLY A 169 27.84 -0.50 -30.16
CA GLY A 169 28.72 -1.28 -29.28
C GLY A 169 28.15 -2.63 -28.82
N GLY A 170 28.96 -3.38 -28.06
CA GLY A 170 28.60 -4.71 -27.58
C GLY A 170 27.44 -4.68 -26.59
N GLN A 171 26.34 -5.35 -26.92
CA GLN A 171 25.09 -5.28 -26.14
C GLN A 171 25.20 -5.95 -24.76
N ASP A 172 26.08 -6.93 -24.62
CA ASP A 172 26.32 -7.65 -23.35
C ASP A 172 27.38 -6.96 -22.46
N ALA A 173 27.99 -5.86 -22.93
CA ALA A 173 28.97 -5.14 -22.14
C ALA A 173 28.30 -4.52 -20.90
N ILE A 174 28.85 -4.79 -19.72
CA ILE A 174 28.42 -4.18 -18.47
C ILE A 174 28.82 -2.70 -18.48
N ILE A 175 27.87 -1.83 -18.12
CA ILE A 175 28.09 -0.39 -17.99
C ILE A 175 28.39 -0.08 -16.52
N ASP A 176 29.47 0.67 -16.29
CA ASP A 176 29.84 1.15 -14.97
C ASP A 176 28.73 2.03 -14.36
N GLU A 177 28.55 1.97 -13.04
CA GLU A 177 27.47 2.66 -12.32
C GLU A 177 27.39 4.17 -12.66
N GLU A 178 28.55 4.83 -12.82
CA GLU A 178 28.66 6.26 -13.13
C GLU A 178 28.21 6.62 -14.56
N GLN A 179 28.18 5.64 -15.46
CA GLN A 179 27.79 5.79 -16.87
C GLN A 179 26.34 5.37 -17.12
N LEU A 180 25.63 4.89 -16.11
CA LEU A 180 24.22 4.55 -16.23
C LEU A 180 23.37 5.80 -16.51
N PRO A 181 22.27 5.67 -17.28
CA PRO A 181 21.39 6.80 -17.58
C PRO A 181 20.51 7.25 -16.39
N PHE A 182 20.75 6.68 -15.22
CA PHE A 182 20.02 6.93 -13.98
C PHE A 182 20.94 6.77 -12.78
N GLN A 183 20.53 7.34 -11.66
CA GLN A 183 21.15 7.17 -10.36
C GLN A 183 20.20 6.39 -9.44
N ARG A 184 20.72 5.40 -8.73
CA ARG A 184 19.95 4.67 -7.71
C ARG A 184 19.74 5.53 -6.47
N VAL A 185 18.50 5.64 -6.02
CA VAL A 185 18.16 6.34 -4.77
C VAL A 185 18.47 5.39 -3.61
N LYS A 186 19.47 5.75 -2.79
CA LYS A 186 19.81 4.99 -1.59
C LYS A 186 18.89 5.46 -0.46
N PRO A 187 18.04 4.59 0.09
CA PRO A 187 17.23 4.98 1.23
C PRO A 187 18.14 5.27 2.44
N PRO A 188 17.73 6.17 3.35
CA PRO A 188 18.44 6.37 4.60
C PRO A 188 18.50 5.04 5.38
N PRO A 189 19.62 4.73 6.05
CA PRO A 189 19.73 3.51 6.84
C PRO A 189 18.67 3.49 7.94
N GLU A 190 17.94 2.38 8.05
CA GLU A 190 16.95 2.16 9.12
C GLU A 190 17.69 2.08 10.46
N GLU A 191 17.46 3.04 11.37
CA GLU A 191 17.97 2.98 12.74
C GLU A 191 17.11 1.99 13.54
N GLU A 192 17.49 0.71 13.53
CA GLU A 192 16.88 -0.29 14.41
C GLU A 192 17.31 -0.03 15.88
N THR A 193 16.38 -0.07 16.83
CA THR A 193 16.66 -0.16 18.28
C THR A 193 16.36 -1.57 18.78
N LEU A 194 16.80 -1.90 20.00
CA LEU A 194 16.52 -3.22 20.58
C LEU A 194 15.00 -3.46 20.76
N GLU A 195 14.22 -2.44 21.12
CA GLU A 195 12.76 -2.57 21.28
C GLU A 195 12.01 -2.73 19.96
N SER A 196 12.58 -2.25 18.85
CA SER A 196 11.93 -2.32 17.53
C SER A 196 12.12 -3.67 16.83
N ILE A 197 12.93 -4.59 17.38
CA ILE A 197 13.17 -5.91 16.79
C ILE A 197 11.92 -6.78 16.90
N ARG A 198 11.27 -7.04 15.76
CA ARG A 198 10.15 -7.98 15.68
C ARG A 198 10.63 -9.43 15.77
N THR A 199 9.97 -10.22 16.61
CA THR A 199 10.27 -11.64 16.83
C THR A 199 9.07 -12.54 16.59
N VAL A 200 9.33 -13.81 16.28
CA VAL A 200 8.34 -14.89 16.18
C VAL A 200 8.72 -16.03 17.13
N PRO A 201 7.78 -16.73 17.78
CA PRO A 201 8.10 -17.93 18.55
C PRO A 201 8.62 -19.03 17.61
N ALA A 202 9.74 -19.65 17.98
CA ALA A 202 10.30 -20.79 17.26
C ALA A 202 10.57 -21.96 18.19
N TRP A 203 10.23 -23.16 17.73
CA TRP A 203 10.51 -24.41 18.42
C TRP A 203 11.99 -24.75 18.36
N ILE A 204 12.56 -25.05 19.53
CA ILE A 204 13.95 -25.48 19.68
C ILE A 204 14.04 -26.73 20.54
N VAL A 205 15.14 -27.46 20.40
CA VAL A 205 15.46 -28.62 21.23
C VAL A 205 16.89 -28.51 21.75
N ASP A 206 17.11 -28.86 23.01
CA ASP A 206 18.45 -28.98 23.58
C ASP A 206 19.10 -30.30 23.18
N LEU A 207 20.40 -30.26 22.90
CA LEU A 207 21.21 -31.38 22.42
C LEU A 207 22.27 -31.72 23.46
N PRO A 208 22.02 -32.74 24.32
CA PRO A 208 23.02 -33.23 25.26
C PRO A 208 24.25 -33.81 24.56
N ASP A 209 24.05 -34.47 23.41
CA ASP A 209 25.11 -35.01 22.57
C ASP A 209 25.19 -34.29 21.22
N THR A 210 26.30 -33.59 20.99
CA THR A 210 26.55 -32.85 19.74
C THR A 210 26.67 -33.75 18.50
N ARG A 211 26.86 -35.08 18.66
CA ARG A 211 26.86 -36.03 17.55
C ARG A 211 25.51 -36.12 16.83
N HIS A 212 24.42 -35.78 17.51
CA HIS A 212 23.06 -35.81 16.93
C HIS A 212 22.77 -34.65 15.97
N ILE A 213 23.61 -33.61 15.93
CA ILE A 213 23.39 -32.40 15.11
C ILE A 213 23.21 -32.76 13.63
N ASN A 214 24.14 -33.52 13.05
CA ASN A 214 24.09 -33.87 11.62
C ASN A 214 22.88 -34.74 11.27
N THR A 215 22.47 -35.62 12.19
CA THR A 215 21.28 -36.46 12.03
C THR A 215 20.01 -35.62 12.04
N LEU A 216 19.89 -34.67 12.97
CA LEU A 216 18.74 -33.77 13.06
C LEU A 216 18.65 -32.79 11.89
N LEU A 217 19.76 -32.24 11.41
CA LEU A 217 19.76 -31.38 10.22
C LEU A 217 19.28 -32.14 8.97
N LYS A 218 19.70 -33.39 8.80
CA LYS A 218 19.21 -34.26 7.72
C LYS A 218 17.73 -34.58 7.89
N TRP A 219 17.29 -34.83 9.12
CA TRP A 219 15.88 -35.09 9.44
C TRP A 219 14.99 -33.88 9.15
N LEU A 220 15.39 -32.67 9.55
CA LEU A 220 14.66 -31.42 9.23
C LEU A 220 14.43 -31.27 7.73
N LYS A 221 15.47 -31.50 6.93
CA LYS A 221 15.37 -31.47 5.47
C LYS A 221 14.44 -32.54 4.92
N LYS A 222 14.47 -33.75 5.48
CA LYS A 222 13.60 -34.88 5.07
C LYS A 222 12.12 -34.62 5.36
N VAL A 223 11.80 -33.99 6.50
CA VAL A 223 10.43 -33.69 6.93
C VAL A 223 9.92 -32.36 6.36
N GLY A 224 10.77 -31.59 5.67
CA GLY A 224 10.39 -30.32 5.05
C GLY A 224 10.30 -29.15 6.05
N LEU A 225 10.98 -29.26 7.19
CA LEU A 225 11.08 -28.18 8.20
C LEU A 225 12.29 -27.26 7.96
N ASP A 226 13.03 -27.49 6.87
CA ASP A 226 14.10 -26.60 6.43
C ASP A 226 13.53 -25.42 5.62
N ASP A 227 12.81 -24.55 6.32
CA ASP A 227 12.18 -23.37 5.74
C ASP A 227 13.23 -22.34 5.28
N PRO A 228 13.23 -21.94 4.00
CA PRO A 228 14.10 -20.88 3.49
C PRO A 228 13.98 -19.56 4.26
N ASP A 229 12.82 -19.29 4.85
CA ASP A 229 12.56 -18.06 5.60
C ASP A 229 13.31 -18.02 6.94
N LEU A 230 13.91 -19.13 7.39
CA LEU A 230 14.81 -19.18 8.55
C LEU A 230 16.30 -19.05 8.19
N GLY A 231 16.62 -18.84 6.91
CA GLY A 231 18.00 -18.83 6.41
C GLY A 231 18.89 -17.72 6.99
N HIS A 232 18.31 -16.66 7.55
CA HIS A 232 19.05 -15.60 8.24
C HIS A 232 19.47 -15.97 9.67
N LEU A 233 18.90 -17.03 10.25
CA LEU A 233 19.20 -17.49 11.60
C LEU A 233 20.22 -18.64 11.55
N LYS A 234 21.13 -18.69 12.53
CA LYS A 234 21.98 -19.86 12.70
C LYS A 234 21.14 -20.99 13.29
N ARG A 235 21.22 -22.18 12.70
CA ARG A 235 20.48 -23.35 13.17
C ARG A 235 20.90 -23.84 14.56
N ILE A 236 22.09 -23.47 15.03
CA ILE A 236 22.68 -23.96 16.27
C ILE A 236 23.04 -22.78 17.16
N ARG A 237 22.62 -22.84 18.43
CA ARG A 237 23.03 -21.92 19.50
C ARG A 237 23.85 -22.69 20.52
N LYS A 238 24.99 -22.13 20.94
CA LYS A 238 25.78 -22.63 22.07
C LYS A 238 25.78 -21.57 23.17
N GLN A 239 25.27 -21.88 24.34
CA GLN A 239 25.14 -20.96 25.47
C GLN A 239 25.24 -21.74 26.78
N ASP A 240 26.07 -21.29 27.73
CA ASP A 240 26.18 -21.85 29.09
C ASP A 240 26.30 -23.38 29.15
N ASN A 241 27.19 -23.94 28.31
CA ASN A 241 27.42 -25.38 28.17
C ASN A 241 26.24 -26.20 27.62
N ARG A 242 25.22 -25.54 27.06
CA ARG A 242 24.12 -26.16 26.33
C ARG A 242 24.25 -25.87 24.84
N THR A 243 23.93 -26.87 24.03
CA THR A 243 23.77 -26.72 22.58
C THR A 243 22.30 -26.88 22.26
N SER A 244 21.67 -25.89 21.63
CA SER A 244 20.27 -25.97 21.21
C SER A 244 20.17 -25.86 19.69
N LEU A 245 19.18 -26.51 19.10
CA LEU A 245 18.94 -26.54 17.67
C LEU A 245 17.56 -25.96 17.32
N LEU A 246 17.54 -25.06 16.34
CA LEU A 246 16.34 -24.41 15.82
C LEU A 246 15.59 -25.32 14.85
N LEU A 247 14.36 -25.70 15.20
CA LEU A 247 13.54 -26.63 14.42
C LEU A 247 12.68 -25.90 13.39
N THR A 248 11.71 -25.12 13.84
CA THR A 248 10.70 -24.47 12.99
C THR A 248 9.99 -23.33 13.71
N THR A 249 9.40 -22.40 12.96
CA THR A 249 8.46 -21.36 13.43
C THR A 249 7.00 -21.76 13.25
N SER A 250 6.72 -23.00 12.82
CA SER A 250 5.36 -23.54 12.72
C SER A 250 4.62 -23.44 14.06
N PRO A 251 3.30 -23.13 14.06
CA PRO A 251 2.50 -23.17 15.28
C PRO A 251 2.40 -24.57 15.88
N ILE A 252 2.60 -25.62 15.07
CA ILE A 252 2.54 -27.01 15.50
C ILE A 252 3.93 -27.49 15.92
N CYS A 253 4.03 -28.05 17.13
CA CYS A 253 5.25 -28.66 17.64
C CYS A 253 5.64 -29.88 16.77
N PRO A 254 6.88 -29.95 16.26
CA PRO A 254 7.29 -31.07 15.43
C PRO A 254 7.58 -32.34 16.26
N ASN A 255 7.14 -33.50 15.75
CA ASN A 255 7.43 -34.80 16.37
C ASN A 255 8.89 -35.20 16.12
N LEU A 256 9.72 -35.22 17.16
CA LEU A 256 11.14 -35.58 17.04
C LEU A 256 11.36 -37.07 16.76
N PRO A 257 12.50 -37.47 16.17
CA PRO A 257 12.88 -38.88 16.03
C PRO A 257 13.09 -39.53 17.41
N GLU A 258 12.26 -40.53 17.74
CA GLU A 258 12.32 -41.27 19.02
C GLU A 258 13.68 -41.94 19.26
N GLU A 259 14.34 -42.37 18.18
CA GLU A 259 15.65 -43.03 18.17
C GLU A 259 16.77 -42.18 18.82
N LEU A 260 16.61 -40.86 18.86
CA LEU A 260 17.63 -39.93 19.35
C LEU A 260 17.50 -39.61 20.85
N ASN A 261 16.42 -40.08 21.50
CA ASN A 261 16.13 -39.87 22.93
C ASN A 261 16.41 -38.42 23.39
N LEU A 262 15.81 -37.46 22.68
CA LEU A 262 16.04 -36.03 22.89
C LEU A 262 15.14 -35.47 24.00
N PRO A 263 15.58 -34.41 24.70
CA PRO A 263 14.73 -33.65 25.62
C PRO A 263 13.48 -33.05 24.94
N GLU A 264 12.53 -32.63 25.76
CA GLU A 264 11.31 -31.95 25.31
C GLU A 264 11.63 -30.62 24.61
N THR A 265 10.85 -30.31 23.57
CA THR A 265 10.95 -29.07 22.81
C THR A 265 10.29 -27.91 23.54
N TYR A 266 10.80 -26.71 23.32
CA TYR A 266 10.24 -25.48 23.88
C TYR A 266 10.37 -24.33 22.89
N GLN A 267 9.62 -23.25 23.12
CA GLN A 267 9.62 -22.08 22.23
C GLN A 267 10.50 -20.95 22.77
N VAL A 268 11.18 -20.26 21.87
CA VAL A 268 11.92 -19.03 22.15
C VAL A 268 11.65 -17.97 21.07
N PRO A 269 11.68 -16.67 21.40
CA PRO A 269 11.56 -15.62 20.39
C PRO A 269 12.80 -15.57 19.50
N VAL A 270 12.60 -15.56 18.19
CA VAL A 270 13.68 -15.38 17.20
C VAL A 270 13.37 -14.22 16.25
N PRO A 271 14.37 -13.46 15.76
CA PRO A 271 14.15 -12.36 14.83
C PRO A 271 13.50 -12.79 13.52
N ILE A 272 12.54 -12.02 13.01
CA ILE A 272 11.85 -12.34 11.74
C ILE A 272 12.64 -11.94 10.49
N SER A 273 13.66 -11.08 10.63
CA SER A 273 14.37 -10.47 9.50
C SER A 273 15.91 -10.56 9.67
N PRO A 274 16.68 -10.56 8.57
CA PRO A 274 18.14 -10.60 8.62
C PRO A 274 18.75 -9.35 9.27
N ALA A 275 19.96 -9.48 9.81
CA ALA A 275 20.74 -8.36 10.32
C ALA A 275 21.50 -7.65 9.17
N LEU A 276 21.14 -6.39 8.89
CA LEU A 276 21.69 -5.62 7.76
C LEU A 276 22.84 -4.69 8.15
N THR A 277 22.95 -4.34 9.44
CA THR A 277 24.04 -3.54 10.00
C THR A 277 24.69 -4.29 11.16
N LEU A 278 25.89 -3.89 11.56
CA LEU A 278 26.53 -4.47 12.76
C LEU A 278 25.74 -4.17 14.03
N THR A 279 25.08 -3.01 14.09
CA THR A 279 24.17 -2.64 15.18
C THR A 279 22.93 -3.53 15.21
N SER A 280 22.28 -3.73 14.06
CA SER A 280 21.15 -4.66 13.88
C SER A 280 21.55 -6.09 14.29
N LEU A 281 22.74 -6.53 13.91
CA LEU A 281 23.29 -7.82 14.32
C LEU A 281 23.41 -7.93 15.84
N SER A 282 23.97 -6.92 16.49
CA SER A 282 24.10 -6.88 17.94
C SER A 282 22.74 -7.02 18.64
N PHE A 283 21.73 -6.28 18.18
CA PHE A 283 20.38 -6.37 18.76
C PHE A 283 19.73 -7.73 18.50
N LYS A 284 19.70 -8.19 17.25
CA LYS A 284 19.07 -9.46 16.85
C LYS A 284 19.74 -10.68 17.48
N ALA A 285 21.06 -10.64 17.66
CA ALA A 285 21.82 -11.70 18.33
C ALA A 285 21.45 -11.89 19.80
N THR A 286 20.81 -10.89 20.43
CA THR A 286 20.28 -10.98 21.82
C THR A 286 19.13 -11.98 21.92
N PHE A 287 18.33 -12.14 20.84
CA PHE A 287 17.21 -13.08 20.80
C PHE A 287 17.66 -14.46 20.32
N TRP A 288 18.37 -14.51 19.18
CA TRP A 288 18.90 -15.76 18.62
C TRP A 288 20.13 -15.50 17.75
N PRO A 289 21.12 -16.41 17.72
CA PRO A 289 22.28 -16.27 16.84
C PRO A 289 21.86 -16.08 15.38
N THR A 290 22.21 -14.92 14.83
CA THR A 290 21.78 -14.46 13.50
C THR A 290 23.03 -14.27 12.62
N TYR A 291 22.89 -14.44 11.31
CA TYR A 291 23.96 -14.09 10.38
C TYR A 291 23.95 -12.58 10.11
N TYR A 292 25.15 -11.97 10.12
CA TYR A 292 25.30 -10.64 9.54
C TYR A 292 25.20 -10.79 8.04
N THR A 293 24.14 -10.24 7.47
CA THR A 293 23.85 -10.33 6.05
C THR A 293 23.76 -8.91 5.52
N PRO A 294 24.88 -8.16 5.47
CA PRO A 294 24.88 -6.78 5.00
C PRO A 294 24.28 -6.65 3.60
N ARG A 295 24.29 -7.74 2.81
CA ARG A 295 23.31 -8.14 1.78
C ARG A 295 23.65 -9.51 1.18
N ARG A 296 22.61 -10.30 0.83
CA ARG A 296 22.56 -11.29 -0.28
C ARG A 296 21.12 -11.79 -0.52
N LYS A 297 20.31 -10.88 -1.09
CA LYS A 297 19.16 -11.05 -2.01
C LYS A 297 18.78 -9.59 -2.39
N GLY A 298 19.11 -9.15 -3.60
CA GLY A 298 18.98 -7.74 -4.01
C GLY A 298 20.27 -6.89 -3.86
N GLU A 299 21.44 -7.45 -4.18
CA GLU A 299 22.52 -6.60 -4.71
C GLU A 299 22.01 -5.98 -6.01
N SER A 300 22.29 -4.69 -6.22
CA SER A 300 21.79 -4.01 -7.39
C SER A 300 22.36 -4.66 -8.65
N GLU A 301 21.47 -5.04 -9.58
CA GLU A 301 21.81 -5.82 -10.77
C GLU A 301 22.81 -5.06 -11.65
N ASP A 302 23.83 -5.72 -12.18
CA ASP A 302 24.68 -5.12 -13.21
C ASP A 302 23.85 -4.84 -14.46
N TRP A 303 24.08 -3.69 -15.11
CA TRP A 303 23.34 -3.30 -16.31
C TRP A 303 24.20 -3.47 -17.55
N THR A 304 23.72 -4.30 -18.48
CA THR A 304 24.33 -4.38 -19.81
C THR A 304 23.95 -3.17 -20.65
N ARG A 305 24.74 -2.90 -21.66
CA ARG A 305 24.48 -1.83 -22.64
C ARG A 305 23.15 -2.01 -23.34
N GLY A 306 22.79 -3.25 -23.70
CA GLY A 306 21.49 -3.54 -24.29
C GLY A 306 20.32 -3.30 -23.35
N LYS A 307 20.49 -3.57 -22.05
CA LYS A 307 19.48 -3.23 -21.04
C LYS A 307 19.33 -1.71 -20.88
N CYS A 308 20.43 -0.96 -20.95
CA CYS A 308 20.38 0.51 -20.98
C CYS A 308 19.66 1.02 -22.22
N GLY A 309 19.92 0.44 -23.40
CA GLY A 309 19.20 0.77 -24.63
C GLY A 309 17.70 0.47 -24.57
N TRP A 310 17.32 -0.64 -23.94
CA TRP A 310 15.91 -0.97 -23.67
C TRP A 310 15.25 0.04 -22.73
N ALA A 311 15.91 0.41 -21.61
CA ALA A 311 15.38 1.39 -20.68
C ALA A 311 15.28 2.79 -21.28
N TRP A 312 16.21 3.14 -22.18
CA TRP A 312 16.16 4.38 -22.95
C TRP A 312 14.88 4.49 -23.78
N GLU A 313 14.51 3.43 -24.51
CA GLU A 313 13.28 3.43 -25.30
C GLU A 313 12.03 3.45 -24.41
N ALA A 314 12.06 2.75 -23.28
CA ALA A 314 10.97 2.80 -22.31
C ALA A 314 10.78 4.22 -21.75
N MET A 315 11.88 4.93 -21.46
CA MET A 315 11.84 6.31 -20.99
C MET A 315 11.34 7.28 -22.06
N ARG A 316 11.78 7.12 -23.31
CA ARG A 316 11.23 7.89 -24.45
C ARG A 316 9.74 7.67 -24.62
N THR A 317 9.29 6.42 -24.46
CA THR A 317 7.88 6.05 -24.60
C THR A 317 7.03 6.72 -23.52
N VAL A 318 7.45 6.71 -22.25
CA VAL A 318 6.69 7.35 -21.18
C VAL A 318 6.65 8.89 -21.33
N ILE A 319 7.74 9.51 -21.80
CA ILE A 319 7.77 10.94 -22.12
C ILE A 319 6.80 11.27 -23.25
N SER A 320 6.82 10.49 -24.34
CA SER A 320 5.89 10.70 -25.45
C SER A 320 4.43 10.59 -24.99
N GLU A 321 4.14 9.66 -24.09
CA GLU A 321 2.79 9.48 -23.54
C GLU A 321 2.36 10.67 -22.67
N ALA A 322 3.26 11.21 -21.83
CA ALA A 322 2.98 12.41 -21.05
C ALA A 322 2.76 13.65 -21.93
N VAL A 323 3.54 13.81 -23.00
CA VAL A 323 3.35 14.92 -23.95
C VAL A 323 2.00 14.81 -24.64
N LYS A 324 1.55 13.60 -25.03
CA LYS A 324 0.20 13.40 -25.59
C LYS A 324 -0.88 13.80 -24.58
N ALA A 325 -0.74 13.39 -23.32
CA ALA A 325 -1.66 13.73 -22.25
C ALA A 325 -1.81 15.26 -22.08
N SER A 326 -0.68 15.97 -22.08
CA SER A 326 -0.66 17.44 -22.04
C SER A 326 -1.41 18.09 -23.19
N VAL A 327 -1.18 17.61 -24.43
CA VAL A 327 -1.87 18.13 -25.63
C VAL A 327 -3.38 17.92 -25.54
N THR A 328 -3.84 16.88 -24.83
CA THR A 328 -5.27 16.61 -24.59
C THR A 328 -5.85 17.34 -23.37
N GLY A 329 -5.08 18.20 -22.71
CA GLY A 329 -5.53 18.98 -21.54
C GLY A 329 -5.43 18.22 -20.21
N GLU A 330 -4.75 17.08 -20.17
CA GLU A 330 -4.40 16.38 -18.94
C GLU A 330 -3.09 16.89 -18.35
N LEU A 331 -2.79 16.50 -17.12
CA LEU A 331 -1.47 16.72 -16.55
C LEU A 331 -0.42 15.89 -17.33
N PRO A 332 0.79 16.44 -17.62
CA PRO A 332 1.87 15.74 -18.32
C PRO A 332 2.56 14.68 -17.45
N ILE A 333 1.77 13.80 -16.83
CA ILE A 333 2.24 12.72 -15.98
C ILE A 333 1.83 11.41 -16.62
N ALA A 334 2.82 10.59 -16.94
CA ALA A 334 2.62 9.26 -17.51
C ALA A 334 3.46 8.19 -16.82
N ALA A 335 3.02 6.95 -16.99
CA ALA A 335 3.60 5.71 -16.51
C ALA A 335 3.66 4.70 -17.66
N HIS A 336 4.74 3.92 -17.71
CA HIS A 336 4.96 2.91 -18.74
C HIS A 336 5.63 1.66 -18.14
N VAL A 337 5.05 0.50 -18.42
CA VAL A 337 5.67 -0.80 -18.15
C VAL A 337 6.03 -1.39 -19.52
N PRO A 338 7.32 -1.44 -19.91
CA PRO A 338 7.73 -2.01 -21.18
C PRO A 338 7.60 -3.53 -21.19
N VAL A 339 7.80 -4.13 -22.37
CA VAL A 339 8.05 -5.56 -22.50
C VAL A 339 9.29 -5.90 -21.65
N PRO A 340 9.28 -6.99 -20.85
CA PRO A 340 10.42 -7.35 -20.02
C PRO A 340 11.69 -7.53 -20.84
N TYR A 341 12.83 -7.08 -20.33
CA TYR A 341 14.10 -7.27 -21.00
C TYR A 341 14.45 -8.76 -21.09
N GLY A 342 14.79 -9.25 -22.28
CA GLY A 342 15.21 -10.65 -22.51
C GLY A 342 14.12 -11.71 -22.37
N SER A 343 12.86 -11.33 -22.15
CA SER A 343 11.73 -12.28 -22.07
C SER A 343 10.48 -11.73 -22.76
N PRO A 344 9.65 -12.60 -23.36
CA PRO A 344 8.44 -12.16 -24.03
C PRO A 344 7.44 -11.59 -23.02
N GLY A 345 6.64 -10.64 -23.48
CA GLY A 345 5.59 -10.05 -22.66
C GLY A 345 4.87 -8.93 -23.38
N LYS A 346 3.93 -8.31 -22.66
CA LYS A 346 3.16 -7.16 -23.13
C LYS A 346 3.62 -5.90 -22.40
N ALA A 347 3.58 -4.78 -23.10
CA ALA A 347 3.80 -3.45 -22.57
C ALA A 347 2.46 -2.76 -22.25
N TYR A 348 2.48 -1.85 -21.28
CA TYR A 348 1.33 -1.06 -20.84
C TYR A 348 1.75 0.39 -20.63
N SER A 349 0.88 1.32 -20.97
CA SER A 349 1.10 2.75 -20.76
C SER A 349 -0.18 3.35 -20.18
N GLY A 350 -0.03 4.23 -19.21
CA GLY A 350 -1.14 5.02 -18.66
C GLY A 350 -0.68 6.44 -18.43
N HIS A 351 -1.56 7.40 -18.67
CA HIS A 351 -1.35 8.80 -18.30
C HIS A 351 -2.37 9.23 -17.24
N ASP A 352 -2.07 10.37 -16.63
CA ASP A 352 -2.98 11.04 -15.71
C ASP A 352 -4.24 11.45 -16.44
N THR A 353 -5.40 11.12 -15.88
CA THR A 353 -6.69 11.50 -16.44
C THR A 353 -7.53 12.22 -15.41
N ARG A 354 -6.91 12.92 -14.44
CA ARG A 354 -7.65 13.62 -13.38
C ARG A 354 -8.56 14.71 -13.96
N ASN A 355 -8.16 15.35 -15.05
CA ASN A 355 -8.92 16.45 -15.63
C ASN A 355 -10.13 15.91 -16.41
N SER A 356 -9.94 15.01 -17.39
CA SER A 356 -11.08 14.48 -18.15
C SER A 356 -12.00 13.59 -17.33
N ALA A 357 -11.47 12.80 -16.40
CA ALA A 357 -12.28 11.91 -15.57
C ALA A 357 -12.89 12.63 -14.36
N CYS A 358 -12.52 13.89 -14.10
CA CYS A 358 -12.89 14.66 -12.90
C CYS A 358 -12.72 13.83 -11.61
N HIS A 359 -11.62 13.08 -11.50
CA HIS A 359 -11.45 12.10 -10.44
C HIS A 359 -10.02 12.13 -9.89
N PRO A 360 -9.82 12.55 -8.62
CA PRO A 360 -8.50 12.87 -8.08
C PRO A 360 -7.56 11.67 -8.04
N LEU A 361 -8.07 10.43 -7.94
CA LEU A 361 -7.22 9.23 -7.94
C LEU A 361 -6.84 8.72 -9.35
N ARG A 362 -7.21 9.41 -10.43
CA ARG A 362 -6.89 8.96 -11.80
C ARG A 362 -5.47 9.32 -12.23
N HIS A 363 -4.51 8.97 -11.38
CA HIS A 363 -3.10 9.16 -11.64
C HIS A 363 -2.62 8.14 -12.68
N ALA A 364 -1.57 8.49 -13.41
CA ALA A 364 -0.95 7.63 -14.43
C ALA A 364 -0.67 6.20 -13.96
N VAL A 365 -0.08 6.05 -12.76
CA VAL A 365 0.22 4.73 -12.16
C VAL A 365 -1.04 3.91 -11.93
N LEU A 366 -2.10 4.51 -11.37
CA LEU A 366 -3.34 3.80 -11.07
C LEU A 366 -4.10 3.43 -12.35
N ASN A 367 -4.09 4.30 -13.35
CA ASN A 367 -4.65 4.00 -14.66
C ASN A 367 -3.92 2.83 -15.33
N LEU A 368 -2.58 2.80 -15.26
CA LEU A 368 -1.78 1.68 -15.78
C LEU A 368 -2.05 0.37 -15.02
N VAL A 369 -2.04 0.39 -13.68
CA VAL A 369 -2.28 -0.80 -12.86
C VAL A 369 -3.67 -1.38 -13.12
N ARG A 370 -4.68 -0.51 -13.28
CA ARG A 370 -6.03 -0.92 -13.67
C ARG A 370 -6.06 -1.57 -15.05
N GLN A 371 -5.43 -0.98 -16.05
CA GLN A 371 -5.36 -1.57 -17.40
C GLN A 371 -4.74 -2.98 -17.38
N LEU A 372 -3.68 -3.17 -16.58
CA LEU A 372 -3.04 -4.47 -16.43
C LEU A 372 -3.98 -5.47 -15.72
N ALA A 373 -4.69 -5.05 -14.68
CA ALA A 373 -5.70 -5.86 -14.00
C ALA A 373 -6.83 -6.30 -14.95
N ASP A 374 -7.34 -5.37 -15.76
CA ASP A 374 -8.40 -5.63 -16.74
C ASP A 374 -7.94 -6.67 -17.78
N ASP A 375 -6.71 -6.55 -18.31
CA ASP A 375 -6.14 -7.51 -19.26
C ASP A 375 -5.96 -8.91 -18.63
N HIS A 376 -5.44 -8.97 -17.40
CA HIS A 376 -5.31 -10.22 -16.64
C HIS A 376 -6.66 -10.88 -16.38
N SER A 377 -7.70 -10.09 -16.05
CA SER A 377 -9.04 -10.62 -15.82
C SER A 377 -9.67 -11.17 -17.10
N SER A 378 -9.48 -10.47 -18.22
CA SER A 378 -10.01 -10.85 -19.53
C SER A 378 -9.38 -12.16 -20.03
N GLN A 379 -8.08 -12.37 -19.78
CA GLN A 379 -7.39 -13.61 -20.13
C GLN A 379 -7.87 -14.80 -19.29
N ARG A 380 -8.24 -14.60 -18.02
CA ARG A 380 -8.81 -15.65 -17.18
C ARG A 380 -10.17 -16.10 -17.67
N VAL A 381 -11.05 -15.17 -18.04
CA VAL A 381 -12.40 -15.47 -18.54
C VAL A 381 -12.36 -16.21 -19.89
N ALA A 382 -11.31 -16.01 -20.69
CA ALA A 382 -11.12 -16.71 -21.97
C ALA A 382 -10.66 -18.19 -21.83
N THR A 383 -10.29 -18.62 -20.62
CA THR A 383 -9.98 -20.02 -20.29
C THR A 383 -11.11 -20.57 -19.42
N GLU A 384 -11.77 -21.65 -19.85
CA GLU A 384 -12.99 -22.25 -19.28
C GLU A 384 -12.99 -22.46 -17.74
N PRO A 385 -14.18 -22.62 -17.10
CA PRO A 385 -14.34 -22.59 -15.65
C PRO A 385 -13.70 -23.81 -14.98
N GLU A 386 -13.20 -23.62 -13.75
CA GLU A 386 -12.47 -24.64 -13.00
C GLU A 386 -13.19 -26.01 -12.97
N PRO A 387 -12.50 -27.12 -13.29
CA PRO A 387 -13.02 -28.43 -12.95
C PRO A 387 -13.05 -28.56 -11.43
N LYS A 388 -14.18 -29.02 -10.88
CA LYS A 388 -14.23 -29.55 -9.52
C LYS A 388 -13.19 -30.67 -9.40
N SER A 389 -12.03 -30.38 -8.81
CA SER A 389 -10.99 -31.39 -8.60
C SER A 389 -11.39 -32.31 -7.46
N VAL A 390 -11.97 -33.43 -7.87
CA VAL A 390 -11.88 -34.69 -7.14
C VAL A 390 -10.47 -35.23 -7.37
N ASN A 391 -9.82 -35.61 -6.26
CA ASN A 391 -8.52 -36.29 -6.10
C ASN A 391 -7.29 -35.41 -5.92
N GLY A 392 -6.56 -35.77 -4.85
CA GLY A 392 -5.42 -35.05 -4.31
C GLY A 392 -4.14 -35.35 -5.07
N ASP A 393 -3.49 -34.26 -5.46
CA ASP A 393 -2.04 -34.10 -5.48
C ASP A 393 -1.74 -32.64 -5.09
N GLY A 394 -0.88 -32.48 -4.09
CA GLY A 394 -0.77 -31.28 -3.26
C GLY A 394 -0.07 -30.09 -3.91
N ASN A 395 -0.78 -29.34 -4.74
CA ASN A 395 -0.41 -27.94 -5.00
C ASN A 395 -1.67 -27.08 -5.23
N ALA A 396 -2.41 -26.82 -4.15
CA ALA A 396 -3.37 -25.74 -4.13
C ALA A 396 -2.66 -24.42 -4.47
N PRO A 397 -3.29 -23.49 -5.22
CA PRO A 397 -2.71 -22.17 -5.48
C PRO A 397 -2.44 -21.48 -4.14
N ARG A 398 -1.16 -21.37 -3.78
CA ARG A 398 -0.73 -20.65 -2.58
C ARG A 398 -1.18 -19.18 -2.68
N ASN A 399 -1.73 -18.62 -1.61
CA ASN A 399 -2.01 -17.19 -1.51
C ASN A 399 -0.78 -16.37 -1.96
N GLY A 400 -0.97 -15.45 -2.92
CA GLY A 400 0.07 -14.50 -3.34
C GLY A 400 0.83 -14.81 -4.64
N THR A 401 0.33 -15.68 -5.52
CA THR A 401 0.98 -15.98 -6.82
C THR A 401 0.58 -15.04 -7.99
N ASN A 402 -0.35 -14.10 -7.80
CA ASN A 402 -0.92 -13.29 -8.89
C ASN A 402 -0.83 -11.78 -8.67
N TYR A 403 0.34 -11.26 -8.26
CA TYR A 403 0.52 -9.80 -8.18
C TYR A 403 0.85 -9.21 -9.56
N LEU A 404 0.17 -8.13 -9.91
CA LEU A 404 0.12 -7.52 -11.23
C LEU A 404 1.48 -7.11 -11.80
N LEU A 405 2.40 -6.62 -10.95
CA LEU A 405 3.70 -6.08 -11.37
C LEU A 405 4.89 -6.90 -10.85
N THR A 406 4.69 -8.16 -10.45
CA THR A 406 5.80 -9.03 -10.03
C THR A 406 6.85 -9.13 -11.14
N SER A 407 8.11 -8.87 -10.81
CA SER A 407 9.24 -8.89 -11.75
C SER A 407 9.14 -7.88 -12.91
N ARG A 408 8.26 -6.86 -12.80
CA ARG A 408 8.13 -5.80 -13.80
C ARG A 408 8.87 -4.54 -13.39
N THR A 409 9.43 -3.85 -14.37
CA THR A 409 10.02 -2.52 -14.26
C THR A 409 9.01 -1.49 -14.73
N ILE A 410 8.85 -0.38 -14.01
CA ILE A 410 8.00 0.73 -14.41
C ILE A 410 8.82 2.01 -14.59
N PHE A 411 8.52 2.75 -15.65
CA PHE A 411 9.09 4.05 -15.97
C PHE A 411 8.01 5.11 -15.80
N LEU A 412 8.36 6.21 -15.14
CA LEU A 412 7.47 7.31 -14.78
C LEU A 412 8.10 8.63 -15.22
N THR A 413 7.27 9.59 -15.59
CA THR A 413 7.74 10.97 -15.83
C THR A 413 8.09 11.68 -14.52
N HIS A 414 7.20 11.60 -13.54
CA HIS A 414 7.35 12.24 -12.25
C HIS A 414 7.43 11.19 -11.15
N GLU A 415 8.11 11.52 -10.05
CA GLU A 415 8.16 10.68 -8.86
C GLU A 415 6.73 10.36 -8.40
N PRO A 416 6.39 9.09 -8.15
CA PRO A 416 5.04 8.72 -7.76
C PRO A 416 4.72 9.28 -6.38
N CYS A 417 3.52 9.84 -6.21
CA CYS A 417 3.05 10.28 -4.91
C CYS A 417 2.84 9.10 -3.94
N ILE A 418 2.59 9.38 -2.65
CA ILE A 418 2.40 8.35 -1.61
C ILE A 418 1.40 7.25 -2.04
N MET A 419 0.24 7.64 -2.57
CA MET A 419 -0.78 6.70 -3.06
C MET A 419 -0.25 5.80 -4.18
N CYS A 420 0.40 6.39 -5.19
CA CYS A 420 0.93 5.65 -6.33
C CYS A 420 2.06 4.71 -5.90
N SER A 421 2.95 5.17 -5.02
CA SER A 421 4.03 4.36 -4.45
C SER A 421 3.49 3.17 -3.65
N MET A 422 2.43 3.37 -2.86
CA MET A 422 1.77 2.28 -2.14
C MET A 422 1.06 1.30 -3.09
N ALA A 423 0.43 1.79 -4.16
CA ALA A 423 -0.17 0.93 -5.18
C ALA A 423 0.88 0.07 -5.90
N LEU A 424 2.06 0.62 -6.19
CA LEU A 424 3.20 -0.11 -6.75
C LEU A 424 3.74 -1.17 -5.79
N LEU A 425 3.79 -0.85 -4.50
CA LEU A 425 4.17 -1.78 -3.43
C LEU A 425 3.18 -2.96 -3.36
N HIS A 426 1.88 -2.67 -3.31
CA HIS A 426 0.83 -3.71 -3.33
C HIS A 426 0.83 -4.53 -4.63
N SER A 427 1.26 -3.94 -5.74
CA SER A 427 1.40 -4.63 -7.03
C SER A 427 2.69 -5.45 -7.15
N ARG A 428 3.59 -5.39 -6.15
CA ARG A 428 4.90 -6.05 -6.12
C ARG A 428 5.83 -5.70 -7.28
N VAL A 429 5.86 -4.44 -7.70
CA VAL A 429 6.80 -3.96 -8.73
C VAL A 429 8.25 -4.29 -8.36
N LYS A 430 9.11 -4.62 -9.33
CA LYS A 430 10.53 -4.91 -9.08
C LYS A 430 11.33 -3.63 -8.84
N GLU A 431 11.18 -2.68 -9.75
CA GLU A 431 12.00 -1.46 -9.79
C GLU A 431 11.24 -0.32 -10.49
N VAL A 432 11.43 0.90 -10.00
CA VAL A 432 10.76 2.13 -10.43
C VAL A 432 11.80 3.14 -10.92
N PHE A 433 11.63 3.61 -12.15
CA PHE A 433 12.41 4.69 -12.76
C PHE A 433 11.54 5.93 -12.88
N TYR A 434 12.03 7.11 -12.47
CA TYR A 434 11.34 8.38 -12.68
C TYR A 434 12.28 9.50 -13.14
N LEU A 435 11.79 10.50 -13.89
CA LEU A 435 12.62 11.64 -14.33
C LEU A 435 12.67 12.77 -13.31
N PHE A 436 11.51 13.32 -12.98
CA PHE A 436 11.42 14.51 -12.12
C PHE A 436 11.10 14.11 -10.68
N PRO A 437 11.93 14.49 -9.69
CA PRO A 437 11.60 14.30 -8.28
C PRO A 437 10.40 15.16 -7.88
N MET A 438 9.67 14.74 -6.86
CA MET A 438 8.52 15.47 -6.29
C MET A 438 8.77 15.65 -4.79
N GLU A 439 9.33 16.79 -4.40
CA GLU A 439 9.89 16.98 -3.05
C GLU A 439 8.81 16.99 -1.96
N LYS A 440 7.61 17.49 -2.27
CA LYS A 440 6.54 17.62 -1.27
C LYS A 440 5.52 16.50 -1.32
N THR A 441 5.36 15.83 -2.46
CA THR A 441 4.34 14.78 -2.63
C THR A 441 4.92 13.39 -2.91
N GLY A 442 6.20 13.31 -3.28
CA GLY A 442 6.89 12.09 -3.69
C GLY A 442 6.98 11.04 -2.60
N GLY A 443 6.65 9.80 -2.97
CA GLY A 443 6.69 8.63 -2.09
C GLY A 443 7.91 7.73 -2.28
N CYS A 444 8.90 8.15 -3.07
CA CYS A 444 10.09 7.38 -3.42
C CYS A 444 11.39 8.08 -2.99
N GLY A 445 11.32 9.04 -2.08
CA GLY A 445 12.48 9.80 -1.62
C GLY A 445 12.28 11.32 -1.52
N GLY A 446 11.16 11.84 -2.04
CA GLY A 446 10.71 13.21 -1.81
C GLY A 446 10.23 13.45 -0.37
N LEU A 447 8.92 13.43 -0.15
CA LEU A 447 8.33 13.60 1.18
C LEU A 447 8.53 12.36 2.06
N ALA A 448 8.36 11.18 1.47
CA ALA A 448 8.49 9.91 2.15
C ALA A 448 9.13 8.88 1.22
N CYS A 449 9.63 7.79 1.78
CA CYS A 449 10.11 6.65 1.00
C CYS A 449 9.34 5.39 1.41
N LEU A 450 8.19 5.13 0.79
CA LEU A 450 7.29 4.05 1.21
C LEU A 450 7.94 2.65 1.20
N PRO A 451 8.80 2.30 0.23
CA PRO A 451 9.51 1.01 0.26
C PRO A 451 10.45 0.84 1.45
N THR A 452 10.75 1.92 2.18
CA THR A 452 11.62 1.90 3.37
C THR A 452 10.84 1.72 4.66
N LEU A 453 9.52 1.95 4.68
CA LEU A 453 8.74 1.96 5.91
C LEU A 453 8.82 0.62 6.68
N PRO A 454 8.89 0.68 8.02
CA PRO A 454 8.89 -0.52 8.84
C PRO A 454 7.55 -1.24 8.73
N GLY A 455 7.57 -2.53 8.38
CA GLY A 455 6.39 -3.38 8.33
C GLY A 455 5.75 -3.55 6.95
N VAL A 456 6.32 -2.99 5.89
CA VAL A 456 5.92 -3.35 4.52
C VAL A 456 6.51 -4.69 4.12
N ASN A 457 5.70 -5.55 3.49
CA ASN A 457 6.09 -6.92 3.13
C ASN A 457 6.75 -7.03 1.73
N HIS A 458 6.88 -5.91 1.02
CA HIS A 458 7.53 -5.84 -0.30
C HIS A 458 8.35 -4.56 -0.39
N ARG A 459 9.53 -4.65 -1.03
CA ARG A 459 10.42 -3.52 -1.28
C ARG A 459 10.87 -3.56 -2.73
N PHE A 460 10.99 -2.39 -3.36
CA PHE A 460 11.40 -2.26 -4.76
C PHE A 460 12.55 -1.26 -4.90
N GLU A 461 13.33 -1.42 -5.98
CA GLU A 461 14.44 -0.52 -6.28
C GLU A 461 13.94 0.80 -6.86
N ILE A 462 14.58 1.90 -6.50
CA ILE A 462 14.20 3.26 -6.90
C ILE A 462 15.36 3.89 -7.66
N CYS A 463 15.10 4.33 -8.89
CA CYS A 463 16.09 4.92 -9.78
C CYS A 463 15.60 6.26 -10.33
N ARG A 464 16.39 7.32 -10.17
CA ARG A 464 16.13 8.63 -10.78
C ARG A 464 16.89 8.74 -12.08
N TRP A 465 16.19 9.02 -13.17
CA TRP A 465 16.78 9.23 -14.48
C TRP A 465 17.54 10.56 -14.54
N THR A 466 18.77 10.53 -15.01
CA THR A 466 19.68 11.70 -15.02
C THR A 466 20.13 12.07 -16.43
N PHE A 467 19.87 11.21 -17.41
CA PHE A 467 20.38 11.42 -18.76
C PHE A 467 19.57 12.47 -19.53
N LYS A 468 20.24 13.58 -19.86
CA LYS A 468 19.61 14.83 -20.34
C LYS A 468 19.05 14.75 -21.77
N HIS A 469 19.60 13.91 -22.65
CA HIS A 469 19.19 13.91 -24.08
C HIS A 469 17.78 13.37 -24.36
N VAL A 470 17.03 12.90 -23.35
CA VAL A 470 15.63 12.46 -23.52
C VAL A 470 14.62 13.57 -23.18
N ILE A 471 15.06 14.66 -22.53
CA ILE A 471 14.16 15.50 -21.72
C ILE A 471 13.82 16.80 -22.46
N ASN A 472 12.61 16.88 -23.02
CA ASN A 472 11.99 18.18 -23.34
C ASN A 472 11.21 18.66 -22.09
N SER A 473 11.90 19.38 -21.21
CA SER A 473 11.40 19.72 -19.87
C SER A 473 10.22 20.69 -19.88
N GLU A 474 10.13 21.57 -20.88
CA GLU A 474 9.07 22.60 -20.92
C GLU A 474 7.68 21.98 -21.07
N ARG A 475 7.54 20.91 -21.85
CA ARG A 475 6.24 20.23 -22.08
C ARG A 475 5.85 19.27 -20.94
N LEU A 476 6.77 19.01 -20.02
CA LEU A 476 6.55 18.13 -18.87
C LEU A 476 6.42 18.92 -17.56
N ALA A 477 6.49 20.25 -17.61
CA ALA A 477 6.36 21.09 -16.44
C ALA A 477 4.98 20.94 -15.78
N LEU A 478 4.98 20.87 -14.46
CA LEU A 478 3.77 20.89 -13.63
C LEU A 478 3.62 22.26 -12.98
N ASP A 479 2.37 22.67 -12.72
CA ASP A 479 2.11 23.82 -11.84
C ASP A 479 2.69 23.53 -10.44
N ALA A 480 3.26 24.55 -9.79
CA ALA A 480 3.77 24.49 -8.44
C ALA A 480 2.73 23.95 -7.43
N ASN A 481 1.43 24.15 -7.70
CA ASN A 481 0.33 23.60 -6.89
C ASN A 481 0.20 22.06 -6.97
N THR A 482 0.79 21.43 -8.00
CA THR A 482 0.72 19.97 -8.20
C THR A 482 1.68 19.24 -7.25
N ASP A 483 2.77 19.89 -6.86
CA ASP A 483 3.73 19.44 -5.83
C ASP A 483 3.67 20.35 -4.59
N ALA A 484 2.50 20.91 -4.28
CA ALA A 484 2.30 21.81 -3.12
C ALA A 484 1.84 21.08 -1.86
#